data_AF-A0A3S0MWH3-F1
#
_entry.id   AF-A0A3S0MWH3-F1
#
_cell.length_a   1.000
_cell.length_b   1.000
_cell.length_c   1.000
_cell.angle_alpha   90.00
_cell.angle_beta   90.00
_cell.angle_gamma   90.00
#
_symmetry.space_group_name_H-M   'P 1'
#
loop_
_entity.id
_entity.type
_entity.pdbx_description
1 polymer ?
#
loop_
_entity_poly.entity_id
_entity_poly.type
_entity_poly.pdbx_seq_one_letter_code
_entity_poly.pdbx_strand_id
1 'polypeptide(L)' 'MSTPNDAPRNEGEGNRTAAKQYNEAQRKFVESGKVERAAKDAEHALETEEAEALKRAEEEGRSHAKPHEQPREI' A
#
# COMPACT_ATOMS: atom_id res chain seq x y z
N MET A 1 -21.86 -13.50 -42.67
CA MET A 1 -21.70 -13.64 -41.20
C MET A 1 -21.62 -12.25 -40.60
N SER A 2 -22.64 -11.82 -39.85
CA SER A 2 -22.64 -10.54 -39.15
C SER A 2 -22.55 -10.82 -37.64
N THR A 3 -21.42 -10.52 -37.02
CA THR A 3 -21.32 -10.34 -35.57
C THR A 3 -21.50 -8.85 -35.30
N PRO A 4 -22.42 -8.47 -34.42
CA PRO A 4 -21.91 -7.89 -33.18
C PRO A 4 -22.87 -8.12 -31.99
N ASN A 5 -22.33 -8.54 -30.85
CA ASN A 5 -22.98 -8.21 -29.59
C ASN A 5 -21.94 -7.99 -28.49
N ASP A 6 -21.03 -7.04 -28.72
CA ASP A 6 -20.26 -6.39 -27.66
C ASP A 6 -21.13 -5.31 -27.01
N ALA A 7 -22.29 -5.70 -26.47
CA ALA A 7 -23.00 -4.82 -25.56
C ALA A 7 -22.07 -4.61 -24.34
N PRO A 8 -21.71 -3.36 -23.97
CA PRO A 8 -20.88 -3.13 -22.81
C PRO A 8 -21.58 -3.77 -21.60
N ARG A 9 -20.87 -4.67 -20.89
CA ARG A 9 -21.38 -5.26 -19.65
C ARG A 9 -21.78 -4.10 -18.73
N ASN A 10 -23.04 -4.09 -18.32
CA ASN A 10 -23.55 -3.07 -17.41
C ASN A 10 -22.75 -3.14 -16.10
N GLU A 11 -21.81 -2.22 -15.90
CA GLU A 11 -20.96 -2.18 -14.71
C GLU A 11 -21.63 -1.44 -13.52
N GLY A 12 -22.77 -0.75 -13.73
CA GLY A 12 -23.47 0.04 -12.70
C GLY A 12 -22.85 1.44 -12.43
N GLU A 13 -23.41 2.18 -11.46
CA GLU A 13 -22.72 3.35 -10.86
C GLU A 13 -21.52 2.83 -10.04
N GLY A 14 -20.34 2.86 -10.65
CA GLY A 14 -19.09 2.32 -10.11
C GLY A 14 -18.66 1.06 -10.85
N ASN A 15 -17.39 1.00 -11.30
CA ASN A 15 -16.87 -0.11 -12.10
C ASN A 15 -16.73 -1.39 -11.26
N ARG A 16 -17.76 -2.25 -11.26
CA ARG A 16 -17.82 -3.50 -10.48
C ARG A 16 -16.66 -4.44 -10.81
N THR A 17 -16.22 -4.49 -12.07
CA THR A 17 -15.06 -5.28 -12.49
C THR A 17 -13.76 -4.75 -11.86
N ALA A 18 -13.55 -3.43 -11.86
CA ALA A 18 -12.38 -2.83 -11.21
C ALA A 18 -12.36 -3.09 -9.70
N ALA A 19 -13.51 -2.97 -9.03
CA ALA A 19 -13.63 -3.27 -7.60
C ALA A 19 -13.27 -4.74 -7.29
N LYS A 20 -13.73 -5.68 -8.12
CA LYS A 20 -13.40 -7.10 -7.96
C LYS A 20 -11.90 -7.34 -8.14
N GLN A 21 -11.29 -6.79 -9.20
CA GLN A 21 -9.86 -6.94 -9.47
C GLN A 21 -9.01 -6.35 -8.34
N TYR A 22 -9.39 -5.18 -7.83
CA TYR A 22 -8.72 -4.55 -6.70
C TYR A 22 -8.78 -5.44 -5.44
N ASN A 23 -9.96 -5.96 -5.10
CA ASN A 23 -10.13 -6.84 -3.95
C ASN A 23 -9.31 -8.13 -4.08
N GLU A 24 -9.28 -8.74 -5.26
CA GLU A 24 -8.46 -9.93 -5.53
C GLU A 24 -6.96 -9.62 -5.43
N ALA A 25 -6.52 -8.47 -5.94
CA ALA A 25 -5.12 -8.05 -5.85
C ALA A 25 -4.69 -7.81 -4.40
N GLN A 26 -5.52 -7.12 -3.60
CA GLN A 26 -5.25 -6.93 -2.17
C GLN A 26 -5.17 -8.26 -1.44
N ARG A 27 -6.10 -9.19 -1.68
CA ARG A 27 -6.09 -10.51 -1.05
C ARG A 27 -4.80 -11.27 -1.38
N LYS A 28 -4.44 -11.34 -2.66
CA LYS A 28 -3.19 -12.00 -3.10
C LYS A 28 -1.95 -11.35 -2.49
N PHE A 29 -1.93 -10.02 -2.34
CA PHE A 29 -0.81 -9.31 -1.72
C PHE A 29 -0.63 -9.71 -0.25
N VAL A 30 -1.71 -9.73 0.53
CA VAL A 30 -1.69 -10.17 1.93
C VAL A 30 -1.27 -11.64 2.04
N GLU A 31 -1.90 -12.52 1.25
CA GLU A 31 -1.62 -13.96 1.24
C GLU A 31 -0.18 -14.29 0.77
N SER A 32 0.47 -13.38 0.03
CA SER A 32 1.85 -13.59 -0.44
C SER A 32 2.89 -13.63 0.69
N GLY A 33 2.52 -13.26 1.92
CA GLY A 33 3.42 -13.30 3.09
C GLY A 33 4.51 -12.22 3.09
N LYS A 34 4.53 -11.35 2.08
CA LYS A 34 5.52 -10.26 1.97
C LYS A 34 5.44 -9.26 3.13
N VAL A 35 4.24 -9.04 3.67
CA VAL A 35 4.00 -8.12 4.80
C VAL A 35 4.69 -8.64 6.07
N GLU A 36 4.46 -9.90 6.42
CA GLU A 36 5.07 -10.54 7.60
C GLU A 36 6.59 -10.56 7.51
N ARG A 37 7.13 -10.88 6.33
CA ARG A 37 8.58 -10.85 6.10
C ARG A 37 9.15 -9.44 6.25
N ALA A 38 8.54 -8.45 5.62
CA ALA A 38 9.00 -7.07 5.72
C ALA A 38 8.95 -6.54 7.16
N ALA A 39 7.95 -6.94 7.95
CA ALA A 39 7.86 -6.59 9.36
C ALA A 39 9.03 -7.16 10.17
N LYS A 40 9.35 -8.45 9.98
CA LYS A 40 10.50 -9.10 10.63
C LYS A 40 11.83 -8.51 10.22
N ASP A 41 12.00 -8.24 8.92
CA ASP A 41 13.22 -7.62 8.39
C ASP A 41 13.40 -6.21 8.99
N ALA A 42 12.31 -5.45 9.16
CA ALA A 42 12.34 -4.13 9.80
C ALA A 42 12.63 -4.21 11.30
N GLU A 43 12.03 -5.15 12.03
CA GLU A 43 12.35 -5.40 13.44
C GLU A 43 13.83 -5.71 13.63
N HIS A 44 14.35 -6.64 12.84
CA HIS A 44 15.76 -7.02 12.87
C HIS A 44 16.69 -5.84 12.55
N ALA A 45 16.34 -5.00 11.56
CA ALA A 45 17.15 -3.83 11.22
C ALA A 45 17.33 -2.86 12.42
N LEU A 46 16.32 -2.77 13.30
CA LEU A 46 16.38 -1.96 14.52
C LEU A 46 17.22 -2.58 15.65
N GLU A 47 17.49 -3.89 15.59
CA GLU A 47 18.30 -4.61 16.57
C GLU A 47 19.79 -4.71 16.18
N THR A 48 20.13 -4.29 14.96
CA THR A 48 21.51 -4.35 14.43
C THR A 48 22.21 -2.99 14.44
N GLU A 49 23.48 -2.97 14.03
CA GLU A 49 24.26 -1.73 13.83
C GLU A 49 23.63 -0.75 12.82
N GLU A 50 22.70 -1.23 11.98
CA GLU A 50 21.95 -0.40 11.03
C GLU A 50 21.00 0.59 11.73
N ALA A 51 20.56 0.30 12.96
CA ALA A 51 19.57 1.10 13.69
C ALA A 51 19.95 2.58 13.83
N GLU A 52 21.22 2.87 14.12
CA GLU A 52 21.71 4.25 14.28
C GLU A 52 21.78 5.01 12.94
N ALA A 53 21.98 4.30 11.82
CA ALA A 53 21.89 4.91 10.50
C ALA A 53 20.43 5.24 10.15
N LEU A 54 19.50 4.33 10.45
CA LEU A 54 18.06 4.52 10.22
C LEU A 54 17.50 5.70 11.03
N LYS A 55 17.86 5.82 12.32
CA LYS A 55 17.45 6.96 13.18
C LYS A 55 17.91 8.30 12.61
N ARG A 56 19.17 8.40 12.18
CA ARG A 56 19.71 9.62 11.58
C ARG A 56 19.02 9.97 10.26
N ALA A 57 18.74 8.96 9.43
CA ALA A 57 17.99 9.18 8.19
C ALA A 57 16.55 9.67 8.46
N GLU A 58 15.90 9.14 9.50
CA GLU A 58 14.58 9.60 9.93
C GLU A 58 14.60 11.04 10.45
N GLU A 59 15.59 11.39 11.28
CA GLU A 59 15.79 12.77 11.77
C GLU A 59 16.00 13.76 10.63
N GLU A 60 16.85 13.42 9.66
CA GLU A 60 17.10 14.25 8.48
C GLU A 60 15.83 14.38 7.64
N GLY A 61 15.10 13.28 7.40
CA GLY A 61 13.82 13.33 6.68
C GLY A 61 12.78 14.22 7.37
N ARG A 62 12.71 14.16 8.70
CA ARG A 62 11.81 15.02 9.51
C ARG A 62 12.22 16.48 9.48
N SER A 63 13.52 16.79 9.44
CA SER A 63 14.01 18.18 9.42
C SER A 63 13.62 18.90 8.12
N HIS A 64 13.50 18.16 7.02
CA HIS A 64 13.05 18.68 5.71
C HIS A 64 11.54 18.53 5.45
N ALA A 65 10.81 17.86 6.34
CA ALA A 65 9.37 17.67 6.17
C ALA A 65 8.64 19.01 6.29
N LYS A 66 7.63 19.22 5.43
CA LYS A 66 6.70 20.33 5.61
C LYS A 66 5.99 20.19 6.96
N PRO A 67 5.62 21.29 7.63
CA PRO A 67 4.80 21.23 8.84
C PRO A 67 3.57 20.38 8.56
N HIS A 68 3.39 19.29 9.32
CA HIS A 68 2.16 18.52 9.27
C HIS A 68 1.05 19.39 9.87
N GLU A 69 -0.14 19.37 9.27
CA GLU A 69 -1.33 19.86 9.96
C GLU A 69 -1.43 19.07 11.28
N GLN A 70 -1.50 19.80 12.39
CA GLN A 70 -1.55 19.27 13.76
C GLN A 70 -2.58 18.12 13.87
N PRO A 71 -2.40 17.16 14.79
CA PRO A 71 -3.40 16.12 15.02
C PRO A 71 -4.76 16.75 15.26
N ARG A 72 -5.78 16.33 14.50
CA ARG A 72 -7.16 16.61 14.85
C ARG A 72 -7.44 15.86 16.16
N GLU A 73 -7.59 16.60 17.25
CA GLU A 73 -8.15 16.06 18.48
C GLU A 73 -9.54 15.49 18.15
N ILE A 74 -9.73 14.20 18.46
CA ILE A 74 -11.00 13.47 18.33
C ILE A 74 -11.82 13.59 19.61
#